data_AF-A0A0V0U309-F1
#
_entry.id   AF-A0A0V0U309-F1
#
_cell.length_a   1.000
_cell.length_b   1.000
_cell.length_c   1.000
_cell.angle_alpha   90.00
_cell.angle_beta   90.00
_cell.angle_gamma   90.00
#
_symmetry.space_group_name_H-M   'P 1'
#
loop_
_entity.id
_entity.type
_entity.pdbx_description
1 polymer ?
#
loop_
_entity_poly.entity_id
_entity_poly.type
_entity_poly.pdbx_seq_one_letter_code
_entity_poly.pdbx_strand_id
1 'polypeptide(L)'
;MINYGEFLEIYKKVIVKVLKKTIKVWSRRDSKLKGDCRVSQRHIRLIKSPVVVVDHNTNLEADITNWAVSDPGNIFCHIDKPYIKNQTREPAMAVCIDNINIFTRFNAIAAQLEDCPK
;
A
#
# COMPACT_ATOMS: atom_id res chain seq x y z
N MET A 1 24.33 -2.04 -0.24
CA MET A 1 24.71 -0.66 0.14
C MET A 1 23.51 0.24 -0.17
N ILE A 2 22.86 0.82 0.84
CA ILE A 2 21.72 1.73 0.64
C ILE A 2 22.30 3.13 0.41
N ASN A 3 21.99 3.74 -0.73
CA ASN A 3 22.47 5.08 -1.08
C ASN A 3 21.69 6.12 -0.26
N TYR A 4 22.36 6.83 0.65
CA TYR A 4 21.78 7.82 1.57
C TYR A 4 21.22 9.09 0.88
N GLY A 5 21.35 9.21 -0.44
CA GLY A 5 20.78 10.30 -1.25
C GLY A 5 19.39 10.02 -1.84
N GLU A 6 18.89 8.79 -1.76
CA GLU A 6 17.55 8.47 -2.29
C GLU A 6 16.49 8.52 -1.19
N PHE A 7 15.48 9.37 -1.38
CA PHE A 7 14.22 9.29 -0.64
C PHE A 7 13.68 7.85 -0.71
N LEU A 8 13.48 7.24 0.46
CA LEU A 8 13.15 5.82 0.59
C LEU A 8 11.63 5.66 0.67
N GLU A 9 10.97 5.53 -0.48
CA GLU A 9 9.57 5.12 -0.53
C GLU A 9 9.41 3.69 0.03
N ILE A 10 8.90 3.59 1.27
CA ILE A 10 8.92 2.35 2.08
C ILE A 10 8.16 1.18 1.44
N TYR A 11 7.10 1.42 0.68
CA TYR A 11 6.25 0.37 0.12
C TYR A 11 7.01 -0.46 -0.90
N LYS A 12 7.59 0.16 -1.94
CA LYS A 12 8.34 -0.58 -2.96
C LYS A 12 9.73 -0.98 -2.47
N LYS A 13 10.42 -0.07 -1.77
CA LYS A 13 11.84 -0.28 -1.43
C LYS A 13 12.05 -1.20 -0.24
N VAL A 14 11.06 -1.34 0.65
CA VAL A 14 11.13 -2.22 1.83
C VAL A 14 10.04 -3.28 1.79
N ILE A 15 8.77 -2.90 1.88
CA ILE A 15 7.66 -3.85 2.11
C ILE A 15 7.56 -4.91 0.98
N VAL A 16 7.46 -4.48 -0.28
CA VAL A 16 7.38 -5.40 -1.44
C VAL A 16 8.62 -6.30 -1.53
N LYS A 17 9.81 -5.77 -1.22
CA LYS A 17 11.05 -6.55 -1.27
C LYS A 17 11.15 -7.58 -0.15
N VAL A 18 10.79 -7.20 1.06
CA VAL A 18 10.85 -8.07 2.26
C VAL A 18 9.77 -9.14 2.17
N LEU A 19 8.51 -8.75 1.89
CA LEU A 19 7.41 -9.70 1.79
C LEU A 19 7.50 -10.59 0.55
N LYS A 20 8.16 -10.12 -0.52
CA LYS A 20 8.20 -10.78 -1.84
C LYS A 20 6.79 -11.04 -2.41
N LYS A 21 5.85 -10.14 -2.11
CA LYS A 21 4.44 -10.19 -2.52
C LYS A 21 4.04 -8.92 -3.25
N THR A 22 3.02 -9.02 -4.10
CA THR A 22 2.23 -7.85 -4.49
C THR A 22 1.44 -7.35 -3.28
N ILE A 23 1.26 -6.04 -3.18
CA ILE A 23 0.44 -5.42 -2.13
C ILE A 23 -0.63 -4.52 -2.74
N LYS A 24 -1.83 -4.53 -2.15
CA LYS A 24 -2.90 -3.56 -2.39
C LYS A 24 -2.78 -2.45 -1.37
N VAL A 25 -2.68 -1.20 -1.80
CA VAL A 25 -2.33 -0.06 -0.94
C VAL A 25 -3.51 0.90 -0.81
N TRP A 26 -3.88 1.20 0.44
CA TRP A 26 -4.74 2.30 0.84
C TRP A 26 -3.88 3.35 1.52
N SER A 27 -3.70 4.49 0.88
CA SER A 27 -2.89 5.60 1.39
C SER A 27 -3.18 6.85 0.58
N ARG A 28 -3.21 8.01 1.24
CA ARG A 28 -3.06 9.28 0.53
C ARG A 28 -1.79 9.27 -0.29
N ARG A 29 -1.81 9.93 -1.44
CA ARG A 29 -0.70 9.89 -2.38
C ARG A 29 -0.63 11.15 -3.21
N ASP A 30 0.55 11.39 -3.77
CA ASP A 30 0.71 12.39 -4.82
C ASP A 30 0.30 11.79 -6.17
N SER A 31 0.06 12.64 -7.16
CA SER A 31 -0.22 12.19 -8.54
C SER A 31 1.02 11.61 -9.25
N LYS A 32 2.17 11.54 -8.58
CA LYS A 32 3.45 11.12 -9.17
C LYS A 32 3.64 9.62 -9.06
N LEU A 33 3.26 9.01 -7.93
CA LEU A 33 3.27 7.56 -7.79
C LEU A 33 1.98 6.95 -8.31
N LYS A 34 2.13 5.99 -9.21
CA LYS A 34 1.03 5.21 -9.78
C LYS A 34 1.22 3.74 -9.41
N GLY A 35 0.14 2.95 -9.52
CA GLY A 35 0.23 1.50 -9.41
C GLY A 35 1.27 0.94 -10.39
N ASP A 36 2.01 -0.07 -9.96
CA ASP A 36 3.03 -0.74 -10.78
C ASP A 36 2.53 -2.14 -11.10
N CYS A 37 1.91 -2.32 -12.27
CA CYS A 37 1.32 -3.58 -12.72
C CYS A 37 2.14 -4.32 -13.79
N ARG A 38 3.45 -4.08 -13.89
CA ARG A 38 4.30 -4.75 -14.90
C ARG A 38 4.25 -6.28 -14.72
N VAL A 39 4.62 -7.08 -15.72
CA VAL A 39 4.30 -8.52 -15.74
C VAL A 39 5.14 -9.39 -14.76
N SER A 40 6.23 -8.88 -14.16
CA SER A 40 7.11 -9.65 -13.26
C SER A 40 6.74 -9.56 -11.77
N GLN A 41 5.72 -10.31 -11.38
CA GLN A 41 5.33 -10.89 -10.07
C GLN A 41 5.55 -10.16 -8.71
N ARG A 42 5.88 -8.86 -8.62
CA ARG A 42 5.89 -8.12 -7.33
C ARG A 42 5.47 -6.66 -7.52
N HIS A 43 4.20 -6.38 -7.24
CA HIS A 43 3.53 -5.16 -7.67
C HIS A 43 2.95 -4.34 -6.52
N ILE A 44 2.70 -3.07 -6.80
CA ILE A 44 1.85 -2.21 -5.97
C ILE A 44 0.56 -1.98 -6.75
N ARG A 45 -0.56 -2.43 -6.21
CA ARG A 45 -1.90 -2.14 -6.73
C ARG A 45 -2.56 -1.10 -5.84
N LEU A 46 -3.19 -0.10 -6.43
CA LEU A 46 -3.84 0.96 -5.69
C LEU A 46 -5.31 0.62 -5.47
N ILE A 47 -5.78 0.77 -4.25
CA ILE A 47 -7.19 0.56 -3.91
C ILE A 47 -7.99 1.76 -4.42
N LYS A 48 -9.09 1.45 -5.12
CA LYS A 48 -9.96 2.47 -5.71
C LYS A 48 -10.81 3.13 -4.62
N SER A 49 -10.74 4.45 -4.55
CA SER A 49 -11.59 5.28 -3.69
C SER A 49 -12.91 5.64 -4.39
N PRO A 50 -14.03 5.80 -3.66
CA PRO A 50 -14.22 5.50 -2.23
C PRO A 50 -14.29 4.00 -1.94
N VAL A 51 -14.02 3.62 -0.67
CA VAL A 51 -14.29 2.27 -0.15
C VAL A 51 -15.42 2.31 0.85
N VAL A 52 -16.08 1.17 1.04
CA VAL A 52 -17.11 1.01 2.08
C VAL A 52 -16.48 0.34 3.29
N VAL A 53 -16.45 1.05 4.42
CA VAL A 53 -16.04 0.48 5.71
C VAL A 53 -17.29 0.28 6.56
N VAL A 54 -17.68 -0.98 6.73
CA VAL A 54 -18.98 -1.35 7.31
C VAL A 54 -20.10 -0.78 6.44
N ASP A 55 -20.65 0.39 6.78
CA ASP A 55 -21.75 1.05 6.07
C ASP A 55 -21.42 2.51 5.69
N HIS A 56 -20.16 2.93 5.85
CA HIS A 56 -19.73 4.30 5.60
C HIS A 56 -18.81 4.37 4.38
N ASN A 57 -19.12 5.27 3.45
CA ASN A 57 -18.22 5.61 2.35
C ASN A 57 -17.04 6.40 2.90
N THR A 58 -15.85 5.83 2.76
CA THR A 58 -14.59 6.47 3.14
C THR A 58 -13.85 6.90 1.88
N ASN A 59 -13.55 8.21 1.80
CA ASN A 59 -12.74 8.77 0.74
C ASN A 59 -11.26 8.73 1.12
N LEU A 60 -10.40 8.35 0.17
CA LEU A 60 -8.95 8.31 0.36
C LEU A 60 -8.38 9.65 0.87
N GLU A 61 -8.88 10.76 0.32
CA GLU A 61 -8.43 12.11 0.70
C GLU A 61 -8.88 12.52 2.12
N ALA A 62 -9.90 11.88 2.67
CA ALA A 62 -10.41 12.15 4.02
C ALA A 62 -9.78 11.23 5.08
N ASP A 63 -9.30 10.05 4.69
CA ASP A 63 -8.66 9.08 5.57
C ASP A 63 -7.16 9.36 5.70
N ILE A 64 -6.65 9.45 6.93
CA ILE A 64 -5.22 9.69 7.22
C ILE A 64 -4.44 8.39 7.43
N THR A 65 -5.12 7.25 7.46
CA THR A 65 -4.49 5.96 7.68
C THR A 65 -3.81 5.46 6.41
N ASN A 66 -2.67 4.77 6.59
CA ASN A 66 -2.01 4.08 5.50
C ASN A 66 -1.88 2.60 5.86
N TRP A 67 -2.36 1.74 4.98
CA TRP A 67 -2.31 0.30 5.16
C TRP A 67 -2.22 -0.42 3.83
N ALA A 68 -1.77 -1.67 3.90
CA ALA A 68 -1.70 -2.54 2.74
C ALA A 68 -2.08 -3.97 3.08
N VAL A 69 -2.56 -4.71 2.10
CA VAL A 69 -2.76 -6.16 2.20
C VAL A 69 -2.02 -6.89 1.10
N SER A 70 -1.50 -8.08 1.38
CA SER A 70 -0.82 -8.91 0.38
C SER A 70 -1.77 -9.50 -0.66
N ASP A 71 -1.32 -9.67 -1.90
CA ASP A 71 -2.09 -10.31 -2.97
C ASP A 71 -1.19 -11.28 -3.76
N PRO A 72 -1.30 -12.62 -3.60
CA PRO A 72 -2.08 -13.35 -2.60
C PRO A 72 -1.34 -13.46 -1.25
N GLY A 73 -2.07 -13.70 -0.17
CA GLY A 73 -1.49 -14.01 1.15
C GLY A 73 -2.42 -13.65 2.30
N ASN A 74 -1.87 -13.63 3.52
CA ASN A 74 -2.61 -13.40 4.77
C ASN A 74 -2.05 -12.19 5.55
N ILE A 75 -1.35 -11.30 4.87
CA ILE A 75 -0.63 -10.20 5.50
C ILE A 75 -1.43 -8.91 5.40
N PHE A 76 -1.59 -8.26 6.55
CA PHE A 76 -1.98 -6.86 6.68
C PHE A 76 -0.78 -6.06 7.18
N CYS A 77 -0.53 -4.88 6.62
CA CYS A 77 0.49 -3.96 7.10
C CYS A 77 -0.13 -2.60 7.42
N HIS A 78 0.21 -2.03 8.56
CA HIS A 78 0.06 -0.60 8.83
C HIS A 78 1.38 0.12 8.53
N ILE A 79 1.32 1.28 7.87
CA ILE A 79 2.47 2.07 7.45
C ILE A 79 2.31 3.50 7.99
N ASP A 80 3.37 4.04 8.60
CA ASP A 80 3.35 5.38 9.19
C ASP A 80 3.40 6.51 8.13
N LYS A 81 4.08 6.27 7.01
CA LYS A 81 4.21 7.24 5.91
C LYS A 81 3.23 6.98 4.76
N PRO A 82 2.68 8.03 4.13
CA PRO A 82 1.84 7.88 2.96
C PRO A 82 2.65 7.44 1.73
N TYR A 83 1.97 6.88 0.74
CA TYR A 83 2.49 6.46 -0.55
C TYR A 83 2.74 7.67 -1.45
N ILE A 84 3.81 8.41 -1.18
CA ILE A 84 4.24 9.61 -1.92
C ILE A 84 5.68 9.46 -2.40
N LYS A 85 6.03 10.12 -3.52
CA LYS A 85 7.37 9.97 -4.14
C LYS A 85 8.48 10.51 -3.25
N ASN A 86 8.22 11.68 -2.65
CA ASN A 86 9.16 12.35 -1.77
C ASN A 86 8.70 12.15 -0.33
N GLN A 87 9.01 10.99 0.23
CA GLN A 87 9.07 10.88 1.69
C GLN A 87 10.27 11.73 2.11
N THR A 88 10.08 12.74 2.97
CA THR A 88 11.16 13.58 3.51
C THR A 88 12.27 12.70 4.11
N ARG A 89 13.44 13.24 4.46
CA ARG A 89 14.54 12.50 5.12
C ARG A 89 14.19 12.04 6.56
N GLU A 90 12.94 11.64 6.76
CA GLU A 90 12.38 11.11 7.98
C GLU A 90 12.37 9.58 7.90
N PRO A 91 12.57 8.90 9.04
CA PRO A 91 12.38 7.47 9.11
C PRO A 91 10.94 7.07 8.75
N ALA A 92 10.79 5.86 8.24
CA ALA A 92 9.50 5.23 7.96
C ALA A 92 9.47 3.84 8.59
N MET A 93 8.30 3.39 8.99
CA MET A 93 8.05 2.11 9.65
C MET A 93 6.79 1.45 9.08
N ALA A 94 6.85 0.12 9.00
CA ALA A 94 5.67 -0.70 8.76
C ALA A 94 5.59 -1.81 9.79
N VAL A 95 4.39 -2.04 10.31
CA VAL A 95 4.06 -3.21 11.13
C VAL A 95 3.20 -4.13 10.28
N CYS A 96 3.70 -5.32 9.97
CA CYS A 96 3.01 -6.32 9.18
C CYS A 96 2.62 -7.53 10.05
N ILE A 97 1.36 -7.94 9.94
CA ILE A 97 0.75 -9.01 10.72
C ILE A 97 0.32 -10.10 9.74
N ASP A 98 0.85 -11.31 9.93
CA ASP A 98 0.39 -12.51 9.22
C ASP A 98 -0.76 -13.14 10.01
N ASN A 99 -1.99 -12.80 9.62
CA ASN A 99 -3.21 -13.31 10.25
C ASN A 99 -4.37 -13.28 9.27
N ILE A 100 -4.91 -14.47 8.96
CA ILE A 100 -5.97 -14.64 7.97
C ILE A 100 -7.24 -13.84 8.29
N ASN A 101 -7.61 -13.68 9.56
CA ASN A 101 -8.85 -13.01 9.93
C ASN A 101 -8.75 -11.49 9.72
N ILE A 102 -7.62 -10.90 10.13
CA ILE A 102 -7.33 -9.48 9.90
C ILE A 102 -7.22 -9.22 8.38
N PHE A 103 -6.43 -10.05 7.69
CA PHE A 103 -6.28 -9.95 6.24
C PHE A 103 -7.63 -10.01 5.52
N THR A 104 -8.48 -11.00 5.83
CA THR A 104 -9.77 -11.19 5.17
C THR A 104 -10.65 -9.94 5.29
N ARG A 105 -10.68 -9.33 6.49
CA ARG A 105 -11.47 -8.11 6.74
C ARG A 105 -11.00 -6.94 5.88
N PHE A 106 -9.70 -6.68 5.82
CA PHE A 106 -9.16 -5.56 5.02
C PHE A 106 -9.12 -5.85 3.52
N ASN A 107 -8.93 -7.10 3.12
CA ASN A 107 -8.97 -7.50 1.72
C ASN A 107 -10.39 -7.37 1.12
N ALA A 108 -11.43 -7.57 1.92
CA ALA A 108 -12.81 -7.29 1.52
C ALA A 108 -13.04 -5.80 1.23
N ILE A 109 -12.45 -4.90 2.05
CA ILE A 109 -12.48 -3.44 1.81
C ILE A 109 -11.67 -3.11 0.54
N ALA A 110 -10.54 -3.78 0.32
CA ALA A 110 -9.66 -3.64 -0.84
C ALA A 110 -10.13 -4.39 -2.11
N ALA A 111 -11.43 -4.61 -2.27
CA ALA A 111 -11.98 -5.39 -3.39
C ALA A 111 -11.81 -4.67 -4.74
N GLN A 112 -11.96 -3.35 -4.77
CA GLN A 112 -11.83 -2.55 -5.98
C GLN A 112 -10.44 -1.94 -6.08
N LEU A 113 -9.84 -2.04 -7.26
CA LEU A 113 -8.51 -1.53 -7.55
C LEU A 113 -8.59 -0.56 -8.71
N GLU A 114 -7.68 0.41 -8.72
CA GLU A 114 -7.53 1.31 -9.85
C GLU A 114 -7.01 0.56 -11.07
N ASP A 115 -7.37 1.07 -12.24
CA ASP A 115 -6.82 0.57 -13.49
C ASP A 115 -5.31 0.77 -13.51
N CYS A 116 -4.61 -0.23 -14.03
CA CYS A 116 -3.19 -0.13 -14.20
C CYS A 116 -2.86 1.01 -15.18
N PRO A 117 -1.86 1.85 -14.87
CA PRO A 117 -1.44 2.90 -15.79
C PRO A 117 -1.09 2.29 -17.15
N LYS A 118 -1.63 2.89 -18.22
CA LYS A 118 -1.18 2.61 -19.58
C LYS A 118 0.25 3.09 -19.79
#